data_AF-A0AAX4HD73-F1
#
_entry.id   AF-A0AAX4HD73-F1
#
_cell.length_a   1.000
_cell.length_b   1.000
_cell.length_c   1.000
_cell.angle_alpha   90.00
_cell.angle_beta   90.00
_cell.angle_gamma   90.00
#
_symmetry.space_group_name_H-M   'P 1'
#
loop_
_entity.id
_entity.type
_entity.pdbx_description
1 polymer ?
#
loop_
_entity_poly.entity_id
_entity_poly.type
_entity_poly.pdbx_seq_one_letter_code
_entity_poly.pdbx_strand_id
1 'polypeptide(L)'
;MSSRLQTRLIAILVLVFLFIGFFTIDQRPKDLGQRSSFLNLIHGFFEALPKLAKNEPPKSPDQLDFDKNLELLDASEDPCTVMHPTHGFIDLRPLSTHNGGPHPWSASGLDSDQNYTLGICLVPFAKDAGQLVFKDVEDPSKVGAFFMDPITKEYVLMGQVSDKPKFVGRKLMLTYEDGSFCDSIVSSKGERLRRRTIVTFKCDHDMLHKASVSHVASVHGCTYMFEVRSHFVCPTAAKADNLAAIWIFLFILFAAGLVFFSGSYVMNFFRKNTSYRK
;
A
#
# COMPACT_ATOMS: atom_id res chain seq x y z
N MET A 1 11.30 15.46 -58.57
CA MET A 1 10.06 15.06 -57.85
C MET A 1 10.26 14.78 -56.35
N SER A 2 11.45 14.38 -55.88
CA SER A 2 11.70 14.03 -54.47
C SER A 2 11.63 15.20 -53.45
N SER A 3 12.02 16.43 -53.81
CA SER A 3 12.08 17.52 -52.81
C SER A 3 10.72 18.02 -52.33
N ARG A 4 9.69 18.05 -53.19
CA ARG A 4 8.33 18.46 -52.78
C ARG A 4 7.68 17.44 -51.86
N LEU A 5 8.01 16.16 -52.04
CA LEU A 5 7.53 15.07 -51.17
C LEU A 5 8.22 15.12 -49.79
N GLN A 6 9.53 15.40 -49.75
CA GLN A 6 10.28 15.54 -48.50
C GLN A 6 9.85 16.77 -47.69
N THR A 7 9.64 17.92 -48.33
CA THR A 7 9.15 19.12 -47.63
C THR A 7 7.74 18.89 -47.06
N ARG A 8 6.88 18.14 -47.76
CA ARG A 8 5.55 17.76 -47.26
C ARG A 8 5.64 16.79 -46.08
N LEU A 9 6.54 15.81 -46.11
CA LEU A 9 6.75 14.89 -45.00
C LEU A 9 7.26 15.59 -43.73
N ILE A 10 8.19 16.54 -43.88
CA ILE A 10 8.69 17.33 -42.75
C ILE A 10 7.58 18.22 -42.18
N ALA A 11 6.80 18.89 -43.04
CA ALA A 11 5.68 19.71 -42.59
C ALA A 11 4.60 18.88 -41.87
N ILE A 12 4.30 17.68 -42.36
CA ILE A 12 3.36 16.75 -41.71
C ILE A 12 3.92 16.30 -40.35
N LEU A 13 5.20 15.95 -40.24
CA LEU A 13 5.82 15.58 -38.96
C LEU A 13 5.78 16.72 -37.93
N VAL A 14 6.03 17.96 -38.37
CA VAL A 14 5.93 19.15 -37.51
C VAL A 14 4.49 19.38 -37.06
N LEU A 15 3.52 19.27 -37.97
CA LEU A 15 2.10 19.44 -37.64
C LEU A 15 1.60 18.33 -36.71
N VAL A 16 2.02 17.09 -36.91
CA VAL A 16 1.68 15.96 -36.03
C VAL A 16 2.30 16.16 -34.65
N PHE A 17 3.55 16.63 -34.56
CA PHE A 17 4.19 16.92 -33.28
C PHE A 17 3.51 18.08 -32.53
N LEU A 18 3.15 19.15 -33.24
CA LEU A 18 2.38 20.27 -32.67
C LEU A 18 0.96 19.85 -32.26
N PHE A 19 0.30 19.00 -33.04
CA PHE A 19 -1.03 18.49 -32.74
C PHE A 19 -1.02 17.57 -31.52
N ILE A 20 -0.03 16.66 -31.42
CA ILE A 20 0.18 15.81 -30.23
C ILE A 20 0.54 16.68 -29.02
N GLY A 21 1.40 17.69 -29.18
CA GLY A 21 1.73 18.65 -28.11
C GLY A 21 0.50 19.43 -27.62
N PHE A 22 -0.37 19.86 -28.53
CA PHE A 22 -1.59 20.60 -28.17
C PHE A 22 -2.63 19.70 -27.51
N PHE A 23 -2.87 18.49 -28.05
CA PHE A 23 -3.78 17.50 -27.45
C PHE A 23 -3.31 17.03 -26.06
N THR A 24 -2.01 17.02 -25.80
CA THR A 24 -1.47 16.62 -24.48
C THR A 24 -1.46 17.74 -23.45
N ILE A 25 -1.42 19.02 -23.87
CA ILE A 25 -1.70 20.16 -22.98
C ILE A 25 -3.16 20.13 -22.52
N ASP A 26 -4.08 19.77 -23.42
CA ASP A 26 -5.51 19.65 -23.13
C ASP A 26 -5.82 18.44 -22.23
N GLN A 27 -4.99 17.39 -22.29
CA GLN A 27 -5.05 16.23 -21.40
C GLN A 27 -4.45 16.47 -20.00
N ARG A 28 -4.11 17.71 -19.59
CA ARG A 28 -3.89 17.96 -18.15
C ARG A 28 -5.23 17.72 -17.44
N PRO A 29 -5.39 16.67 -16.61
CA PRO A 29 -6.60 16.52 -15.84
C PRO A 29 -6.62 17.63 -14.78
N LYS A 30 -7.42 18.66 -15.02
CA LYS A 30 -7.96 19.48 -13.93
C LYS A 30 -9.08 18.66 -13.30
N ASP A 31 -8.71 17.68 -12.49
CA ASP A 31 -9.45 17.24 -11.30
C ASP A 31 -9.02 15.84 -10.87
N LEU A 32 -8.56 15.77 -9.62
CA LEU A 32 -8.32 14.56 -8.89
C LEU A 32 -9.67 14.05 -8.37
N GLY A 33 -10.45 13.37 -9.22
CA GLY A 33 -11.80 13.03 -8.76
C GLY A 33 -12.70 12.20 -9.66
N GLN A 34 -12.24 11.45 -10.67
CA GLN A 34 -13.17 10.53 -11.36
C GLN A 34 -12.49 9.39 -12.14
N ARG A 35 -11.79 8.50 -11.42
CA ARG A 35 -11.36 7.21 -11.98
C ARG A 35 -12.39 6.12 -11.65
N SER A 36 -13.67 6.36 -11.96
CA SER A 36 -14.74 5.35 -11.83
C SER A 36 -15.65 5.22 -13.07
N SER A 37 -15.47 6.02 -14.12
CA SER A 37 -16.43 6.04 -15.25
C SER A 37 -16.03 5.20 -16.47
N PHE A 38 -14.77 4.74 -16.58
CA PHE A 38 -14.32 3.95 -17.75
C PHE A 38 -14.55 2.44 -17.61
N LEU A 39 -14.77 1.94 -16.39
CA LEU A 39 -15.05 0.52 -16.14
C LEU A 39 -16.53 0.15 -16.31
N ASN A 40 -17.44 1.13 -16.39
CA ASN A 40 -18.86 0.88 -16.66
C ASN A 40 -19.20 0.78 -18.14
N LEU A 41 -18.24 1.03 -19.05
CA LEU A 41 -18.46 0.89 -20.49
C LEU A 41 -18.23 -0.54 -21.00
N ILE A 42 -17.46 -1.36 -20.25
CA ILE A 42 -17.07 -2.71 -20.68
C ILE A 42 -18.10 -3.77 -20.21
N HIS A 43 -18.86 -3.49 -19.15
CA HIS A 43 -19.93 -4.39 -18.70
C HIS A 43 -21.23 -4.32 -19.53
N GLY A 44 -21.37 -3.32 -20.41
CA GLY A 44 -22.59 -3.11 -21.21
C GLY A 44 -22.71 -3.94 -22.49
N PHE A 45 -21.72 -4.79 -22.82
CA PHE A 45 -21.68 -5.50 -24.10
C PHE A 45 -22.08 -6.99 -24.02
N PHE A 46 -22.28 -7.56 -22.82
CA PHE A 46 -22.47 -9.01 -22.66
C PHE A 46 -23.90 -9.46 -22.32
N GLU A 47 -24.88 -8.56 -22.31
CA GLU A 47 -26.26 -8.91 -21.91
C GLU A 47 -27.27 -8.62 -23.02
N ALA A 48 -27.04 -9.23 -24.18
CA ALA A 48 -28.00 -9.32 -25.26
C ALA A 48 -28.27 -10.79 -25.61
N LEU A 49 -28.99 -11.50 -24.74
CA LEU A 49 -29.74 -12.74 -25.08
C LEU A 49 -31.01 -12.82 -24.20
N PRO A 50 -32.13 -13.37 -24.73
CA PRO A 50 -33.47 -13.01 -24.31
C PRO A 50 -34.02 -13.82 -23.12
N LYS A 51 -34.99 -13.19 -22.47
CA LYS A 51 -35.77 -13.63 -21.31
C LYS A 51 -36.53 -14.94 -21.54
N LEU A 52 -36.58 -15.78 -20.51
CA LEU A 52 -37.65 -16.76 -20.29
C LEU A 52 -38.17 -16.67 -18.85
N ALA A 53 -39.47 -16.87 -18.74
CA ALA A 53 -40.36 -16.22 -17.80
C ALA A 53 -40.71 -17.04 -16.55
N LYS A 54 -41.01 -16.28 -15.48
CA LYS A 54 -42.10 -16.46 -14.48
C LYS A 54 -42.14 -17.69 -13.57
N ASN A 55 -42.21 -17.46 -12.26
CA ASN A 55 -43.48 -17.46 -11.49
C ASN A 55 -43.27 -16.91 -10.05
N GLU A 56 -44.31 -16.27 -9.51
CA GLU A 56 -44.38 -15.50 -8.24
C GLU A 56 -45.44 -16.13 -7.28
N PRO A 57 -45.81 -15.53 -6.11
CA PRO A 57 -45.41 -15.81 -4.72
C PRO A 57 -46.59 -16.37 -3.85
N PRO A 58 -46.61 -16.35 -2.48
CA PRO A 58 -46.82 -15.15 -1.62
C PRO A 58 -46.06 -15.25 -0.24
N LYS A 59 -46.03 -14.33 0.74
CA LYS A 59 -46.90 -13.25 1.23
C LYS A 59 -46.12 -12.37 2.26
N SER A 60 -46.40 -11.06 2.29
CA SER A 60 -45.98 -10.01 3.25
C SER A 60 -46.86 -10.03 4.54
N PRO A 61 -46.72 -9.17 5.61
CA PRO A 61 -46.21 -7.79 5.59
C PRO A 61 -45.45 -7.22 6.83
N ASP A 62 -44.88 -6.02 6.60
CA ASP A 62 -44.58 -4.88 7.49
C ASP A 62 -43.52 -5.01 8.61
N GLN A 63 -42.36 -4.36 8.46
CA GLN A 63 -42.17 -2.95 8.86
C GLN A 63 -40.79 -2.43 8.40
N LEU A 64 -40.79 -1.23 7.83
CA LEU A 64 -39.65 -0.56 7.20
C LEU A 64 -38.87 0.22 8.27
N ASP A 65 -37.80 -0.35 8.82
CA ASP A 65 -36.85 0.39 9.67
C ASP A 65 -35.67 0.91 8.84
N PHE A 66 -35.63 2.23 8.76
CA PHE A 66 -34.71 3.09 8.05
C PHE A 66 -33.40 3.21 8.86
N ASP A 67 -32.56 2.16 8.92
CA ASP A 67 -31.20 2.29 9.52
C ASP A 67 -30.25 1.11 9.25
N LYS A 68 -30.29 0.49 8.05
CA LYS A 68 -29.41 -0.66 7.70
C LYS A 68 -28.52 -0.51 6.47
N ASN A 69 -28.55 0.65 5.81
CA ASN A 69 -27.76 0.87 4.60
C ASN A 69 -26.58 1.83 4.79
N LEU A 70 -26.20 2.15 6.03
CA LEU A 70 -24.96 2.88 6.35
C LEU A 70 -23.82 1.96 6.83
N GLU A 71 -24.08 0.65 6.97
CA GLU A 71 -23.10 -0.38 7.37
C GLU A 71 -22.76 -1.39 6.25
N LEU A 72 -23.03 -1.05 4.97
CA LEU A 72 -22.81 -1.97 3.83
C LEU A 72 -21.78 -1.47 2.81
N LEU A 73 -20.95 -0.50 3.21
CA LEU A 73 -19.73 -0.11 2.50
C LEU A 73 -18.55 0.06 3.48
N ASP A 74 -18.50 -0.73 4.56
CA ASP A 74 -17.20 -1.14 5.11
C ASP A 74 -16.62 -2.14 4.10
N ALA A 75 -16.10 -1.57 3.01
CA ALA A 75 -15.41 -2.28 1.95
C ALA A 75 -14.38 -3.18 2.62
N SER A 76 -14.49 -4.49 2.40
CA SER A 76 -13.57 -5.54 2.87
C SER A 76 -12.18 -4.98 3.16
N GLU A 77 -11.93 -4.59 4.41
CA GLU A 77 -10.63 -4.04 4.80
C GLU A 77 -9.62 -5.17 4.64
N ASP A 78 -8.74 -5.05 3.64
CA ASP A 78 -7.71 -6.04 3.40
C ASP A 78 -6.85 -6.15 4.68
N PRO A 79 -6.69 -7.36 5.25
CA PRO A 79 -5.99 -7.53 6.51
C PRO A 79 -4.54 -7.04 6.35
N CYS A 80 -4.03 -6.35 7.37
CA CYS A 80 -2.69 -5.79 7.41
C CYS A 80 -2.41 -4.65 6.42
N THR A 81 -3.45 -3.93 5.99
CA THR A 81 -3.31 -2.76 5.12
C THR A 81 -4.06 -1.57 5.70
N VAL A 82 -3.65 -0.35 5.35
CA VAL A 82 -4.26 0.87 5.85
C VAL A 82 -4.10 2.03 4.87
N MET A 83 -5.08 2.92 4.84
CA MET A 83 -4.98 4.20 4.13
C MET A 83 -4.48 5.30 5.08
N HIS A 84 -3.38 5.96 4.75
CA HIS A 84 -2.94 7.16 5.45
C HIS A 84 -3.95 8.29 5.20
N PRO A 85 -4.36 9.05 6.23
CA PRO A 85 -5.35 10.13 6.10
C PRO A 85 -5.07 11.15 4.98
N THR A 86 -3.79 11.39 4.68
CA THR A 86 -3.32 12.39 3.70
C THR A 86 -2.31 11.90 2.65
N HIS A 87 -1.68 10.74 2.85
CA HIS A 87 -0.46 10.37 2.11
C HIS A 87 -0.60 9.12 1.25
N GLY A 88 -1.74 8.42 1.29
CA GLY A 88 -2.01 7.26 0.44
C GLY A 88 -1.93 5.92 1.17
N PHE A 89 -1.89 4.83 0.40
CA PHE A 89 -1.97 3.46 0.90
C PHE A 89 -0.66 2.95 1.51
N ILE A 90 -0.77 2.14 2.55
CA ILE A 90 0.34 1.47 3.25
C ILE A 90 0.01 -0.02 3.36
N ASP A 91 0.98 -0.86 2.98
CA ASP A 91 0.88 -2.32 3.02
C ASP A 91 1.91 -2.89 3.99
N LEU A 92 1.44 -3.49 5.08
CA LEU A 92 2.31 -4.09 6.10
C LEU A 92 2.48 -5.60 5.91
N ARG A 93 1.82 -6.23 4.93
CA ARG A 93 1.92 -7.68 4.67
C ARG A 93 3.37 -8.17 4.45
N PRO A 94 4.28 -7.43 3.81
CA PRO A 94 5.69 -7.84 3.71
C PRO A 94 6.42 -7.97 5.05
N LEU A 95 5.88 -7.39 6.12
CA LEU A 95 6.41 -7.53 7.48
C LEU A 95 5.85 -8.76 8.22
N SER A 96 4.71 -9.27 7.77
CA SER A 96 4.02 -10.41 8.38
C SER A 96 4.59 -11.76 7.96
N THR A 97 5.16 -11.83 6.75
CA THR A 97 5.66 -13.09 6.16
C THR A 97 7.09 -12.96 5.67
N HIS A 98 7.84 -14.05 5.77
CA HIS A 98 9.18 -14.19 5.22
C HIS A 98 9.30 -15.58 4.57
N ASN A 99 9.75 -15.63 3.32
CA ASN A 99 9.87 -16.88 2.54
C ASN A 99 8.58 -17.73 2.47
N GLY A 100 7.40 -17.10 2.50
CA GLY A 100 6.11 -17.79 2.41
C GLY A 100 5.58 -18.35 3.74
N GLY A 101 6.28 -18.12 4.86
CA GLY A 101 5.81 -18.45 6.21
C GLY A 101 5.71 -17.22 7.12
N PRO A 102 5.11 -17.35 8.31
CA PRO A 102 5.05 -16.25 9.28
C PRO A 102 6.46 -15.84 9.75
N HIS A 103 6.69 -14.54 9.88
CA HIS A 103 7.99 -14.02 10.31
C HIS A 103 7.97 -13.58 11.78
N PRO A 104 8.68 -14.27 12.69
CA PRO A 104 8.82 -13.82 14.07
C PRO A 104 9.78 -12.62 14.14
N TRP A 105 9.31 -11.54 14.74
CA TRP A 105 10.15 -10.42 15.12
C TRP A 105 10.61 -10.56 16.55
N SER A 106 11.93 -10.52 16.77
CA SER A 106 12.52 -10.52 18.10
C SER A 106 12.97 -9.12 18.50
N ALA A 107 12.75 -8.78 19.77
CA ALA A 107 13.25 -7.56 20.38
C ALA A 107 13.74 -7.87 21.80
N SER A 108 14.97 -7.44 22.12
CA SER A 108 15.49 -7.48 23.48
C SER A 108 14.86 -6.36 24.30
N GLY A 109 14.48 -6.65 25.54
CA GLY A 109 14.08 -5.60 26.49
C GLY A 109 15.21 -4.61 26.73
N LEU A 110 14.88 -3.32 26.72
CA LEU A 110 15.86 -2.26 27.01
C LEU A 110 16.26 -2.28 28.49
N ASP A 111 15.27 -2.49 29.36
CA ASP A 111 15.41 -2.49 30.82
C ASP A 111 15.22 -3.88 31.44
N SER A 112 14.75 -4.86 30.65
CA SER A 112 14.49 -6.23 31.07
C SER A 112 15.38 -7.20 30.28
N ASP A 113 15.97 -8.19 30.96
CA ASP A 113 16.73 -9.29 30.34
C ASP A 113 15.80 -10.33 29.66
N GLN A 114 14.69 -9.85 29.09
CA GLN A 114 13.66 -10.66 28.45
C GLN A 114 13.74 -10.51 26.94
N ASN A 115 13.65 -11.63 26.24
CA ASN A 115 13.54 -11.65 24.78
C ASN A 115 12.07 -11.73 24.39
N TYR A 116 11.58 -10.68 23.74
CA TYR A 116 10.22 -10.58 23.25
C TYR A 116 10.14 -11.09 21.82
N THR A 117 9.10 -11.88 21.53
CA THR A 117 8.77 -12.34 20.18
C THR A 117 7.37 -11.87 19.82
N LEU A 118 7.22 -11.24 18.65
CA LEU A 118 5.92 -10.80 18.15
C LEU A 118 5.79 -10.99 16.64
N GLY A 119 4.57 -11.21 16.19
CA GLY A 119 4.22 -11.15 14.77
C GLY A 119 3.68 -9.77 14.41
N ILE A 120 3.59 -9.47 13.12
CA ILE A 120 2.91 -8.29 12.59
C ILE A 120 1.72 -8.78 11.78
N CYS A 121 0.49 -8.48 12.22
CA CYS A 121 -0.78 -8.92 11.61
C CYS A 121 -1.06 -10.42 11.55
N LEU A 122 -0.04 -11.25 11.76
CA LEU A 122 -0.08 -12.70 11.76
C LEU A 122 0.59 -13.23 13.01
N VAL A 123 0.33 -14.50 13.33
CA VAL A 123 1.01 -15.20 14.41
C VAL A 123 2.51 -15.31 14.10
N PRO A 124 3.41 -15.22 15.10
CA PRO A 124 4.86 -15.22 14.88
C PRO A 124 5.46 -16.58 14.53
N PHE A 125 4.67 -17.66 14.50
CA PHE A 125 5.18 -19.01 14.27
C PHE A 125 4.29 -19.79 13.31
N ALA A 126 4.87 -20.77 12.62
CA ALA A 126 4.14 -21.70 11.78
C ALA A 126 3.30 -22.66 12.65
N LYS A 127 2.21 -23.19 12.10
CA LYS A 127 1.27 -24.11 12.81
C LYS A 127 1.96 -25.35 13.39
N ASP A 128 3.13 -25.72 12.88
CA ASP A 128 3.89 -26.90 13.27
C ASP A 128 5.03 -26.60 14.27
N ALA A 129 5.15 -25.34 14.72
CA ALA A 129 6.06 -24.98 15.80
C ALA A 129 5.53 -25.64 17.08
N GLY A 130 6.21 -26.71 17.51
CA GLY A 130 5.80 -27.60 18.60
C GLY A 130 5.13 -26.89 19.77
N GLN A 131 4.07 -27.53 20.27
CA GLN A 131 3.09 -27.05 21.25
C GLN A 131 3.66 -26.11 22.32
N LEU A 132 3.76 -24.81 22.00
CA LEU A 132 4.10 -23.76 22.96
C LEU A 132 2.92 -23.65 23.92
N VAL A 133 3.14 -24.01 25.19
CA VAL A 133 2.13 -23.90 26.23
C VAL A 133 2.22 -22.51 26.84
N PHE A 134 1.18 -21.71 26.64
CA PHE A 134 1.08 -20.35 27.16
C PHE A 134 0.29 -20.33 28.46
N LYS A 135 0.75 -19.53 29.42
CA LYS A 135 0.02 -19.26 30.67
C LYS A 135 -1.28 -18.50 30.38
N ASP A 136 -2.40 -18.97 30.93
CA ASP A 136 -3.74 -18.35 30.85
C ASP A 136 -4.35 -18.24 29.42
N VAL A 137 -3.97 -19.13 28.49
CA VAL A 137 -4.45 -19.12 27.10
C VAL A 137 -5.08 -20.46 26.73
N GLU A 138 -6.31 -20.41 26.22
CA GLU A 138 -7.06 -21.59 25.78
C GLU A 138 -6.79 -21.94 24.30
N ASP A 139 -6.51 -20.94 23.46
CA ASP A 139 -6.28 -21.10 22.02
C ASP A 139 -4.89 -20.57 21.59
N PRO A 140 -3.91 -21.45 21.31
CA PRO A 140 -2.58 -21.06 20.86
C PRO A 140 -2.58 -20.48 19.44
N SER A 141 -3.67 -20.62 18.68
CA SER A 141 -3.79 -20.13 17.30
C SER A 141 -3.91 -18.61 17.21
N LYS A 142 -4.13 -17.93 18.34
CA LYS A 142 -4.35 -16.48 18.42
C LYS A 142 -3.19 -15.72 19.05
N VAL A 143 -2.00 -16.30 19.12
CA VAL A 143 -0.85 -15.66 19.78
C VAL A 143 -0.26 -14.56 18.90
N GLY A 144 -0.36 -13.30 19.31
CA GLY A 144 0.23 -12.16 18.58
C GLY A 144 1.65 -11.84 19.05
N ALA A 145 1.85 -11.79 20.36
CA ALA A 145 3.13 -11.49 20.98
C ALA A 145 3.31 -12.23 22.31
N PHE A 146 4.52 -12.70 22.59
CA PHE A 146 4.84 -13.42 23.81
C PHE A 146 6.31 -13.22 24.23
N PHE A 147 6.61 -13.58 25.47
CA PHE A 147 7.98 -13.74 25.95
C PHE A 147 8.09 -15.00 26.81
N MET A 148 9.32 -15.44 27.03
CA MET A 148 9.62 -16.50 27.99
C MET A 148 10.06 -15.85 29.30
N ASP A 149 9.39 -16.18 30.39
CA ASP A 149 9.83 -15.73 31.72
C ASP A 149 11.16 -16.43 32.07
N PRO A 150 12.24 -15.67 32.37
CA PRO A 150 13.54 -16.26 32.66
C PRO A 150 13.55 -17.10 33.95
N ILE A 151 12.63 -16.83 34.89
CA ILE A 151 12.54 -17.49 36.20
C ILE A 151 11.65 -18.72 36.11
N THR A 152 10.38 -18.56 35.71
CA THR A 152 9.41 -19.67 35.69
C THR A 152 9.59 -20.59 34.48
N LYS A 153 10.32 -20.13 33.44
CA LYS A 153 10.48 -20.80 32.15
C LYS A 153 9.17 -21.03 31.38
N GLU A 154 8.12 -20.32 31.76
CA GLU A 154 6.81 -20.37 31.09
C GLU A 154 6.71 -19.33 29.98
N TYR A 155 5.91 -19.62 28.96
CA TYR A 155 5.56 -18.65 27.92
C TYR A 155 4.40 -17.78 28.37
N VAL A 156 4.62 -16.48 28.36
CA VAL A 156 3.64 -15.48 28.79
C VAL A 156 3.11 -14.75 27.56
N LEU A 157 1.80 -14.86 27.32
CA LEU A 157 1.13 -14.15 26.24
C LEU A 157 1.01 -12.66 26.59
N MET A 158 1.47 -11.79 25.69
CA MET A 158 1.39 -10.33 25.83
C MET A 158 0.24 -9.70 25.01
N GLY A 159 -0.49 -10.51 24.26
CA GLY A 159 -1.67 -10.09 23.50
C GLY A 159 -1.95 -11.03 22.32
N GLN A 160 -3.23 -11.12 21.97
CA GLN A 160 -3.72 -11.87 20.84
C GLN A 160 -3.46 -11.13 19.52
N VAL A 161 -3.26 -11.89 18.46
CA VAL A 161 -2.99 -11.35 17.13
C VAL A 161 -4.17 -10.48 16.65
N SER A 162 -3.82 -9.32 16.09
CA SER A 162 -4.74 -8.43 15.39
C SER A 162 -4.15 -8.13 14.03
N ASP A 163 -4.99 -8.05 13.00
CA ASP A 163 -4.62 -7.77 11.61
C ASP A 163 -5.06 -6.37 11.15
N LYS A 164 -5.56 -5.53 12.07
CA LYS A 164 -6.12 -4.21 11.76
C LYS A 164 -5.25 -3.07 12.30
N PRO A 165 -4.22 -2.63 11.56
CA PRO A 165 -3.45 -1.45 11.94
C PRO A 165 -4.28 -0.18 11.71
N LYS A 166 -4.22 0.77 12.66
CA LYS A 166 -4.99 2.01 12.61
C LYS A 166 -4.15 3.24 12.93
N PHE A 167 -4.52 4.37 12.36
CA PHE A 167 -3.91 5.65 12.72
C PHE A 167 -4.47 6.17 14.03
N VAL A 168 -3.60 6.42 15.00
CA VAL A 168 -3.92 7.14 16.23
C VAL A 168 -3.17 8.46 16.18
N GLY A 169 -3.91 9.55 15.94
CA GLY A 169 -3.31 10.85 15.66
C GLY A 169 -2.46 10.82 14.39
N ARG A 170 -1.13 10.91 14.55
CA ARG A 170 -0.15 10.91 13.44
C ARG A 170 0.67 9.63 13.34
N LYS A 171 0.42 8.64 14.20
CA LYS A 171 1.20 7.40 14.25
C LYS A 171 0.33 6.23 13.82
N LEU A 172 0.91 5.34 13.03
CA LEU A 172 0.29 4.07 12.68
C LEU A 172 0.54 3.07 13.81
N MET A 173 -0.52 2.46 14.33
CA MET A 173 -0.47 1.59 15.50
C MET A 173 -1.21 0.28 15.24
N LEU A 174 -0.66 -0.82 15.74
CA LEU A 174 -1.30 -2.13 15.83
C LEU A 174 -1.34 -2.54 17.30
N THR A 175 -2.52 -2.91 17.80
CA THR A 175 -2.71 -3.23 19.22
C THR A 175 -3.16 -4.68 19.37
N TYR A 176 -2.43 -5.42 20.18
CA TYR A 176 -2.77 -6.77 20.60
C TYR A 176 -3.32 -6.72 22.02
N GLU A 177 -4.55 -7.17 22.20
CA GLU A 177 -5.27 -7.17 23.48
C GLU A 177 -5.44 -8.62 23.98
N ASP A 178 -6.07 -8.82 25.12
CA ASP A 178 -6.45 -10.15 25.63
C ASP A 178 -5.27 -11.13 25.83
N GLY A 179 -4.16 -10.64 26.38
CA GLY A 179 -3.03 -11.46 26.79
C GLY A 179 -3.27 -12.26 28.09
N SER A 180 -2.19 -12.76 28.68
CA SER A 180 -2.23 -13.40 30.01
C SER A 180 -2.55 -12.37 31.11
N PHE A 181 -2.89 -12.83 32.32
CA PHE A 181 -3.20 -11.91 33.42
C PHE A 181 -1.95 -11.25 34.00
N CYS A 182 -2.05 -9.96 34.29
CA CYS A 182 -0.98 -9.20 34.92
C CYS A 182 -0.84 -9.59 36.40
N ASP A 183 0.40 -9.81 36.86
CA ASP A 183 0.64 -10.37 38.19
C ASP A 183 0.45 -9.34 39.34
N SER A 184 0.67 -8.05 39.07
CA SER A 184 0.74 -7.00 40.11
C SER A 184 -0.28 -5.87 39.99
N ILE A 185 -1.15 -5.89 38.97
CA ILE A 185 -2.12 -4.81 38.71
C ILE A 185 -3.54 -5.35 38.69
N VAL A 186 -4.35 -4.77 39.56
CA VAL A 186 -5.78 -5.03 39.63
C VAL A 186 -6.50 -3.74 39.23
N SER A 187 -7.53 -3.87 38.41
CA SER A 187 -8.41 -2.76 38.04
C SER A 187 -9.00 -2.11 39.30
N SER A 188 -9.45 -0.85 39.20
CA SER A 188 -10.16 -0.17 40.29
C SER A 188 -11.40 -0.94 40.79
N LYS A 189 -11.90 -1.88 39.99
CA LYS A 189 -13.02 -2.78 40.31
C LYS A 189 -12.62 -4.12 40.94
N GLY A 190 -11.32 -4.37 41.19
CA GLY A 190 -10.85 -5.65 41.75
C GLY A 190 -10.58 -6.75 40.71
N GLU A 191 -10.74 -6.47 39.42
CA GLU A 191 -10.53 -7.44 38.34
C GLU A 191 -9.07 -7.50 37.89
N ARG A 192 -8.57 -8.70 37.58
CA ARG A 192 -7.22 -8.88 37.04
C ARG A 192 -7.15 -8.31 35.62
N LEU A 193 -6.21 -7.41 35.38
CA LEU A 193 -5.99 -6.84 34.06
C LEU A 193 -5.31 -7.86 33.14
N ARG A 194 -5.61 -7.77 31.85
CA ARG A 194 -5.00 -8.57 30.79
C ARG A 194 -3.84 -7.81 30.18
N ARG A 195 -2.77 -8.54 29.84
CA ARG A 195 -1.62 -7.96 29.14
C ARG A 195 -2.01 -7.51 27.74
N ARG A 196 -1.38 -6.42 27.29
CA ARG A 196 -1.54 -5.91 25.93
C ARG A 196 -0.24 -5.40 25.35
N THR A 197 -0.15 -5.45 24.04
CA THR A 197 1.02 -5.00 23.28
C THR A 197 0.62 -3.94 22.27
N ILE A 198 1.37 -2.85 22.25
CA ILE A 198 1.16 -1.72 21.36
C ILE A 198 2.38 -1.62 20.45
N VAL A 199 2.16 -1.86 19.16
CA VAL A 199 3.19 -1.78 18.13
C VAL A 199 2.98 -0.48 17.36
N THR A 200 3.98 0.40 17.38
CA THR A 200 3.98 1.67 16.65
C THR A 200 4.87 1.54 15.43
N PHE A 201 4.34 1.89 14.26
CA PHE A 201 5.09 1.83 13.01
C PHE A 201 5.66 3.21 12.66
N LYS A 202 6.91 3.22 12.20
CA LYS A 202 7.59 4.40 11.70
C LYS A 202 8.16 4.12 10.32
N CYS A 203 7.81 4.98 9.37
CA CYS A 203 8.40 4.98 8.04
C CYS A 203 9.88 5.38 8.13
N ASP A 204 10.73 4.55 7.54
CA ASP A 204 12.15 4.82 7.37
C ASP A 204 12.53 4.55 5.91
N HIS A 205 12.71 5.63 5.14
CA HIS A 205 13.03 5.56 3.72
C HIS A 205 14.49 5.17 3.46
N ASP A 206 15.40 5.47 4.40
CA ASP A 206 16.84 5.36 4.22
C ASP A 206 17.39 4.03 4.79
N MET A 207 16.48 3.12 5.14
CA MET A 207 16.84 1.85 5.75
C MET A 207 17.52 0.91 4.75
N LEU A 208 18.83 0.70 4.94
CA LEU A 208 19.64 -0.22 4.13
C LEU A 208 19.45 -1.70 4.52
N HIS A 209 19.00 -1.95 5.74
CA HIS A 209 18.76 -3.29 6.28
C HIS A 209 17.27 -3.65 6.27
N LYS A 210 16.94 -4.92 6.54
CA LYS A 210 15.55 -5.34 6.77
C LYS A 210 14.93 -4.55 7.93
N ALA A 211 13.60 -4.51 7.99
CA ALA A 211 12.86 -3.86 9.07
C ALA A 211 13.38 -4.30 10.45
N SER A 212 13.31 -3.40 11.43
CA SER A 212 13.81 -3.64 12.79
C SER A 212 12.73 -3.38 13.81
N VAL A 213 12.64 -4.24 14.82
CA VAL A 213 11.71 -4.08 15.95
C VAL A 213 12.50 -3.78 17.22
N SER A 214 12.07 -2.75 17.93
CA SER A 214 12.71 -2.29 19.16
C SER A 214 11.68 -2.17 20.28
N HIS A 215 12.06 -2.62 21.47
CA HIS A 215 11.25 -2.43 22.67
C HIS A 215 11.44 -1.00 23.18
N VAL A 216 10.34 -0.26 23.31
CA VAL A 216 10.36 1.14 23.76
C VAL A 216 10.18 1.22 25.27
N ALA A 217 9.16 0.54 25.80
CA ALA A 217 8.83 0.59 27.22
C ALA A 217 7.90 -0.55 27.61
N SER A 218 7.98 -0.95 28.89
CA SER A 218 7.00 -1.82 29.53
C SER A 218 6.43 -1.11 30.76
N VAL A 219 5.12 -0.92 30.77
CA VAL A 219 4.42 -0.24 31.86
C VAL A 219 3.89 -1.30 32.81
N HIS A 220 4.50 -1.35 33.99
CA HIS A 220 4.14 -2.24 35.11
C HIS A 220 4.01 -3.74 34.72
N GLY A 221 4.76 -4.21 33.71
CA GLY A 221 4.71 -5.59 33.25
C GLY A 221 3.35 -6.03 32.66
N CYS A 222 2.52 -5.07 32.24
CA CYS A 222 1.16 -5.31 31.77
C CYS A 222 0.91 -4.71 30.37
N THR A 223 1.46 -3.54 30.06
CA THR A 223 1.40 -2.94 28.72
C THR A 223 2.81 -2.85 28.13
N TYR A 224 3.01 -3.43 26.96
CA TYR A 224 4.30 -3.44 26.26
C TYR A 224 4.22 -2.56 25.02
N MET A 225 5.26 -1.76 24.77
CA MET A 225 5.31 -0.81 23.68
C MET A 225 6.51 -1.11 22.79
N PHE A 226 6.27 -1.36 21.51
CA PHE A 226 7.30 -1.63 20.51
C PHE A 226 7.26 -0.58 19.40
N GLU A 227 8.42 -0.27 18.84
CA GLU A 227 8.57 0.55 17.64
C GLU A 227 9.14 -0.33 16.50
N VAL A 228 8.42 -0.35 15.38
CA VAL A 228 8.81 -1.03 14.15
C VAL A 228 9.22 0.00 13.12
N ARG A 229 10.47 -0.07 12.68
CA ARG A 229 11.01 0.79 11.63
C ARG A 229 11.14 0.02 10.34
N SER A 230 10.56 0.54 9.26
CA SER A 230 10.54 -0.13 7.97
C SER A 230 10.22 0.84 6.83
N HIS A 231 10.74 0.54 5.65
CA HIS A 231 10.37 1.23 4.42
C HIS A 231 8.94 0.86 3.94
N PHE A 232 8.39 -0.29 4.35
CA PHE A 232 7.04 -0.73 3.97
C PHE A 232 5.93 0.10 4.63
N VAL A 233 6.25 0.77 5.73
CA VAL A 233 5.34 1.67 6.45
C VAL A 233 5.18 3.00 5.71
N CYS A 234 6.10 3.31 4.79
CA CYS A 234 6.06 4.55 4.04
C CYS A 234 4.88 4.53 3.08
N PRO A 235 4.05 5.59 3.08
CA PRO A 235 2.93 5.68 2.17
C PRO A 235 3.45 5.66 0.73
N THR A 236 2.83 4.84 -0.10
CA THR A 236 3.18 4.81 -1.52
C THR A 236 2.72 6.11 -2.15
N ALA A 237 3.65 7.04 -2.35
CA ALA A 237 3.35 8.27 -3.06
C ALA A 237 2.76 7.94 -4.42
N ALA A 238 1.74 8.70 -4.86
CA ALA A 238 1.32 8.65 -6.24
C ALA A 238 2.56 8.86 -7.11
N LYS A 239 2.91 7.87 -7.93
CA LYS A 239 4.06 7.92 -8.82
C LYS A 239 3.93 9.21 -9.62
N ALA A 240 4.77 10.20 -9.34
CA ALA A 240 4.86 11.38 -10.18
C ALA A 240 5.36 10.86 -11.52
N ASP A 241 4.49 10.84 -12.52
CA ASP A 241 4.86 10.36 -13.82
C ASP A 241 5.96 11.27 -14.36
N ASN A 242 7.19 10.75 -14.43
CA ASN A 242 8.35 11.39 -15.05
C ASN A 242 8.18 11.57 -16.58
N LEU A 243 6.93 11.56 -17.06
CA LEU A 243 6.53 11.90 -18.41
C LEU A 243 7.16 13.24 -18.82
N ALA A 244 7.23 14.22 -17.93
CA ALA A 244 7.85 15.51 -18.21
C ALA A 244 9.30 15.39 -18.71
N ALA A 245 10.12 14.52 -18.12
CA ALA A 245 11.51 14.32 -18.54
C ALA A 245 11.61 13.65 -19.92
N ILE A 246 10.72 12.70 -20.20
CA ILE A 246 10.64 12.02 -21.50
C ILE A 246 10.28 13.02 -22.62
N TRP A 247 9.36 13.95 -22.35
CA TRP A 247 8.96 14.98 -23.32
C TRP A 247 10.08 15.98 -23.61
N ILE A 248 10.85 16.41 -22.59
CA ILE A 248 12.00 17.31 -22.79
C ILE A 248 13.03 16.66 -23.72
N PHE A 249 13.32 15.37 -23.51
CA PHE A 249 14.27 14.64 -24.34
C PHE A 249 13.80 14.52 -25.81
N LEU A 250 12.52 14.21 -26.04
CA LEU A 250 11.95 14.14 -27.40
C LEU A 250 11.95 15.49 -28.11
N PHE A 251 11.67 16.58 -27.39
CA PHE A 251 11.70 17.93 -27.96
C PHE A 251 13.09 18.33 -28.43
N ILE A 252 14.13 18.02 -27.63
CA ILE A 252 15.52 18.31 -27.98
C ILE A 252 15.94 17.51 -29.23
N LEU A 253 15.63 16.21 -29.29
CA LEU A 253 15.93 15.38 -30.45
C LEU A 253 15.24 15.89 -31.72
N PHE A 254 13.99 16.33 -31.61
CA PHE A 254 13.26 16.91 -32.72
C PHE A 254 13.92 18.20 -33.25
N ALA A 255 14.30 19.12 -32.35
CA ALA A 255 14.99 20.36 -32.72
C ALA A 255 16.34 20.08 -33.40
N ALA A 256 17.12 19.13 -32.87
CA ALA A 256 18.39 18.73 -33.48
C ALA A 256 18.19 18.14 -34.90
N GLY A 257 17.16 17.32 -35.09
CA GLY A 257 16.78 16.80 -36.39
C GLY A 257 16.48 17.92 -37.39
N LEU A 258 15.67 18.92 -37.02
CA LEU A 258 15.34 20.03 -37.91
C LEU A 258 16.57 20.84 -38.34
N VAL A 259 17.51 21.10 -37.44
CA VAL A 259 18.77 21.79 -37.77
C VAL A 259 19.59 20.97 -38.76
N PHE A 260 19.74 19.66 -38.51
CA PHE A 260 20.51 18.78 -39.39
C PHE A 260 19.90 18.64 -40.79
N PHE A 261 18.58 18.48 -40.89
CA PHE A 261 17.89 18.37 -42.17
C PHE A 261 17.88 19.69 -42.93
N SER A 262 17.66 20.83 -42.27
CA SER A 262 17.69 22.14 -42.93
C SER A 262 19.08 22.49 -43.47
N GLY A 263 20.15 22.26 -42.70
CA GLY A 263 21.53 22.45 -43.17
C GLY A 263 21.85 21.56 -44.37
N SER A 264 21.48 20.28 -44.30
CA SER A 264 21.67 19.32 -45.40
C SER A 264 20.87 19.69 -46.66
N TYR A 265 19.67 20.24 -46.49
CA TYR A 265 18.82 20.70 -47.59
C TYR A 265 19.41 21.93 -48.28
N VAL A 266 19.84 22.93 -47.51
CA VAL A 266 20.44 24.17 -48.03
C VAL A 266 21.72 23.86 -48.79
N MET A 267 22.60 23.02 -48.23
CA MET A 267 23.84 22.61 -48.92
C MET A 267 23.56 21.89 -50.25
N ASN A 268 22.58 20.98 -50.27
CA ASN A 268 22.18 20.30 -51.51
C ASN A 268 21.52 21.24 -52.53
N PHE A 269 20.79 22.24 -52.07
CA PHE A 269 20.16 23.25 -52.93
C PHE A 269 21.21 24.14 -53.61
N PHE A 270 22.19 24.65 -52.86
CA PHE A 270 23.29 25.43 -53.43
C PHE A 270 24.12 24.63 -54.42
N ARG A 271 24.42 23.35 -54.13
CA ARG A 271 25.16 22.47 -55.04
C ARG A 271 24.46 22.22 -56.37
N LYS A 272 23.11 22.18 -56.38
CA LYS A 272 22.34 22.03 -57.62
C LYS A 272 22.30 23.32 -58.44
N ASN A 273 22.18 24.48 -57.78
CA ASN A 273 22.14 25.76 -58.48
C ASN A 273 23.50 26.20 -59.06
N THR A 274 24.62 25.83 -58.43
CA THR A 274 25.95 26.12 -58.99
C THR A 274 26.31 25.25 -60.19
N SER A 275 25.71 24.06 -60.32
CA SER A 275 25.91 23.18 -61.48
C SER A 275 25.17 23.63 -62.74
N TYR A 276 24.25 24.62 -62.65
CA TYR A 276 23.56 25.22 -63.80
C TYR A 276 24.30 26.46 -64.37
N ARG A 277 25.47 26.80 -63.82
CA ARG A 277 26.28 27.97 -64.19
C ARG A 277 27.64 27.58 -64.77
N LYS A 278 27.67 26.51 -65.55
CA LYS A 278 28.77 26.10 -66.45
C LYS A 278 28.18 25.60 -67.76
#